data_AF-A0A7S0XLI6-F1
#
_entry.id   AF-A0A7S0XLI6-F1
#
_cell.length_a   1.000
_cell.length_b   1.000
_cell.length_c   1.000
_cell.angle_alpha   90.00
_cell.angle_beta   90.00
_cell.angle_gamma   90.00
#
_symmetry.space_group_name_H-M   'P 1'
#
loop_
_entity.id
_entity.type
_entity.pdbx_description
1 polymer ?
#
loop_
_entity_poly.entity_id
_entity_poly.type
_entity_poly.pdbx_seq_one_letter_code
_entity_poly.pdbx_strand_id
1 'polypeptide(L)'
;MGKNLNKKRDKTNERQNSKHRADGESTGGKNSRRYNGKKQDYYKYEDEYTKLKTTLETDGLEIVDMMPDGNCLFRSLSDQLHGDYGNSHADVRSAVCDFMEDNEEDFAIFLVFEDEDDSDQDEEDARDFDDYIENMRRDGEWGG
;
A
#
# COMPACT_ATOMS: atom_id res chain seq x y z
N MET A 1 57.07 -31.06 20.10
CA MET A 1 57.90 -30.91 18.89
C MET A 1 56.97 -30.47 17.76
N GLY A 2 57.20 -29.47 16.93
CA GLY A 2 58.43 -28.78 16.58
C GLY A 2 58.38 -28.50 15.08
N LYS A 3 58.21 -27.20 14.74
CA LYS A 3 58.96 -26.47 13.70
C LYS A 3 58.62 -26.83 12.24
N ASN A 4 58.03 -25.87 11.49
CA ASN A 4 58.75 -24.88 10.64
C ASN A 4 59.10 -25.49 9.26
N LEU A 5 59.13 -24.81 8.11
CA LEU A 5 59.44 -23.42 7.84
C LEU A 5 59.31 -23.19 6.31
N ASN A 6 58.92 -21.97 5.92
CA ASN A 6 59.56 -21.16 4.87
C ASN A 6 59.35 -21.59 3.39
N LYS A 7 59.44 -20.75 2.36
CA LYS A 7 59.95 -19.38 2.16
C LYS A 7 59.56 -19.00 0.71
N LYS A 8 59.17 -17.78 0.38
CA LYS A 8 60.01 -16.70 -0.22
C LYS A 8 58.99 -15.65 -0.71
N ARG A 9 58.95 -14.37 -0.28
CA ARG A 9 59.88 -13.24 -0.44
C ARG A 9 60.43 -13.08 -1.86
N ASP A 10 60.07 -11.99 -2.54
CA ASP A 10 60.85 -10.73 -2.63
C ASP A 10 60.09 -9.70 -3.50
N LYS A 11 59.92 -8.45 -3.03
CA LYS A 11 60.61 -7.19 -3.47
C LYS A 11 60.07 -6.63 -4.80
N THR A 12 59.91 -5.34 -5.08
CA THR A 12 60.33 -4.04 -4.50
C THR A 12 59.77 -2.94 -5.42
N ASN A 13 59.68 -1.69 -4.91
CA ASN A 13 59.95 -0.38 -5.56
C ASN A 13 59.35 -0.06 -6.94
N GLU A 14 59.04 1.18 -7.32
CA GLU A 14 58.96 2.52 -6.74
C GLU A 14 58.32 3.37 -7.85
N ARG A 15 57.64 4.46 -7.45
CA ARG A 15 57.47 5.75 -8.15
C ARG A 15 57.58 5.77 -9.69
N GLN A 16 56.57 6.34 -10.36
CA GLN A 16 56.70 7.67 -10.97
C GLN A 16 55.38 8.22 -11.51
N ASN A 17 55.28 9.54 -11.36
CA ASN A 17 54.21 10.45 -11.76
C ASN A 17 54.49 10.93 -13.19
N SER A 18 53.52 10.90 -14.11
CA SER A 18 53.57 11.73 -15.31
C SER A 18 52.17 12.20 -15.74
N LYS A 19 52.11 13.50 -16.03
CA LYS A 19 50.94 14.28 -16.42
C LYS A 19 50.64 14.04 -17.90
N HIS A 20 49.36 13.86 -18.26
CA HIS A 20 48.86 14.26 -19.57
C HIS A 20 47.52 14.99 -19.41
N ARG A 21 47.50 16.22 -19.92
CA ARG A 21 46.32 17.06 -20.12
C ARG A 21 45.58 16.59 -21.38
N ALA A 22 44.27 16.47 -21.32
CA ALA A 22 43.40 16.63 -22.47
C ALA A 22 42.02 17.09 -21.98
N ASP A 23 41.62 18.24 -22.48
CA ASP A 23 40.36 18.93 -22.23
C ASP A 23 39.16 18.06 -22.61
N GLY A 24 38.14 18.09 -21.75
CA GLY A 24 36.85 17.44 -21.98
C GLY A 24 35.80 18.10 -21.10
N GLU A 25 35.02 18.98 -21.71
CA GLU A 25 33.92 19.73 -21.10
C GLU A 25 32.99 18.83 -20.27
N SER A 26 32.93 19.09 -18.98
CA SER A 26 31.90 18.58 -18.08
C SER A 26 30.57 19.23 -18.45
N THR A 27 29.79 18.58 -19.32
CA THR A 27 28.36 18.90 -19.48
C THR A 27 27.59 18.21 -18.37
N GLY A 28 27.58 18.87 -17.22
CA GLY A 28 26.71 18.52 -16.11
C GLY A 28 25.23 18.68 -16.47
N GLY A 29 24.44 17.76 -15.93
CA GLY A 29 23.15 18.13 -15.33
C GLY A 29 21.92 17.95 -16.20
N LYS A 30 21.44 16.70 -16.35
CA LYS A 30 20.01 16.42 -16.58
C LYS A 30 19.62 15.06 -15.97
N ASN A 31 19.52 14.96 -14.64
CA ASN A 31 18.78 13.86 -13.99
C ASN A 31 18.33 14.14 -12.53
N SER A 32 18.47 15.37 -12.01
CA SER A 32 18.09 15.70 -10.63
C SER A 32 16.59 15.97 -10.42
N ARG A 33 15.81 16.21 -11.48
CA ARG A 33 14.40 16.61 -11.33
C ARG A 33 13.46 15.49 -10.87
N ARG A 34 13.77 14.22 -11.14
CA ARG A 34 12.90 13.08 -10.75
C ARG A 34 13.07 12.63 -9.30
N TYR A 35 14.20 12.91 -8.67
CA TYR A 35 14.47 12.49 -7.29
C TYR A 35 13.82 13.43 -6.25
N ASN A 36 13.63 14.71 -6.59
CA ASN A 36 13.16 15.72 -5.64
C ASN A 36 11.65 15.67 -5.38
N GLY A 37 10.83 15.25 -6.36
CA GLY A 37 9.37 15.14 -6.19
C GLY A 37 8.96 14.09 -5.15
N LYS A 38 9.57 12.90 -5.21
CA LYS A 38 9.28 11.80 -4.27
C LYS A 38 9.57 12.15 -2.80
N LYS A 39 10.55 13.03 -2.55
CA LYS A 39 10.89 13.49 -1.19
C LYS A 39 9.82 14.43 -0.64
N GLN A 40 9.33 15.34 -1.48
CA GLN A 40 8.34 16.34 -1.09
C GLN A 40 6.99 15.68 -0.75
N ASP A 41 6.57 14.68 -1.53
CA ASP A 41 5.34 13.93 -1.29
C ASP A 41 5.41 13.13 0.02
N TYR A 42 6.56 12.51 0.31
CA TYR A 42 6.79 11.79 1.57
C TYR A 42 6.69 12.70 2.80
N TYR A 43 7.32 13.88 2.77
CA TYR A 43 7.21 14.85 3.88
C TYR A 43 5.79 15.40 4.07
N LYS A 44 5.01 15.53 2.98
CA LYS A 44 3.62 15.95 3.06
C LYS A 44 2.75 14.90 3.74
N TYR A 45 2.93 13.62 3.41
CA TYR A 45 2.21 12.51 4.04
C TYR A 45 2.52 12.41 5.54
N GLU A 46 3.80 12.52 5.91
CA GLU A 46 4.24 12.47 7.31
C GLU A 46 3.64 13.62 8.13
N ASP A 47 3.50 14.81 7.54
CA ASP A 47 2.84 15.97 8.13
C ASP A 47 1.32 15.76 8.29
N GLU A 48 0.64 15.21 7.28
CA GLU A 48 -0.80 14.90 7.35
C GLU A 48 -1.11 13.81 8.38
N TYR A 49 -0.34 12.72 8.40
CA TYR A 49 -0.48 11.65 9.39
C TYR A 49 -0.24 12.17 10.82
N THR A 50 0.81 12.96 11.02
CA THR A 50 1.12 13.54 12.34
C THR A 50 0.00 14.46 12.81
N LYS A 51 -0.57 15.27 11.91
CA LYS A 51 -1.72 16.14 12.23
C LYS A 51 -2.95 15.33 12.62
N LEU A 52 -3.28 14.28 11.87
CA LEU A 52 -4.40 13.40 12.17
C LEU A 52 -4.20 12.73 13.54
N LYS A 53 -3.04 12.11 13.76
CA LYS A 53 -2.71 11.45 15.02
C LYS A 53 -2.82 12.40 16.21
N THR A 54 -2.22 13.59 16.12
CA THR A 54 -2.26 14.58 17.19
C THR A 54 -3.70 15.01 17.49
N THR A 55 -4.53 15.17 16.46
CA THR A 55 -5.95 15.54 16.64
C THR A 55 -6.72 14.43 17.37
N LEU A 56 -6.54 13.18 16.95
CA LEU A 56 -7.17 12.03 17.61
C LEU A 56 -6.73 11.90 19.07
N GLU A 57 -5.44 12.08 19.36
CA GLU A 57 -4.90 12.03 20.72
C GLU A 57 -5.52 13.11 21.63
N THR A 58 -5.86 14.30 21.09
CA THR A 58 -6.54 15.34 21.87
C THR A 58 -7.97 14.96 22.28
N ASP A 59 -8.59 14.06 21.53
CA ASP A 59 -9.92 13.51 21.82
C ASP A 59 -9.83 12.18 22.61
N GLY A 60 -8.62 11.74 22.99
CA GLY A 60 -8.40 10.48 23.69
C GLY A 60 -8.54 9.24 22.80
N LEU A 61 -8.43 9.42 21.48
CA LEU A 61 -8.45 8.37 20.48
C LEU A 61 -7.03 8.05 20.00
N GLU A 62 -6.86 6.86 19.42
CA GLU A 62 -5.59 6.44 18.82
C GLU A 62 -5.79 5.83 17.43
N ILE A 63 -4.73 5.84 16.62
CA ILE A 63 -4.68 5.14 15.34
C ILE A 63 -4.13 3.74 15.60
N VAL A 64 -4.93 2.73 15.30
CA VAL A 64 -4.49 1.33 15.27
C VAL A 64 -4.19 0.97 13.82
N ASP A 65 -2.90 0.71 13.52
CA ASP A 65 -2.47 0.43 12.15
C ASP A 65 -2.97 -0.95 11.69
N MET A 66 -3.71 -0.98 10.58
CA MET A 66 -4.15 -2.21 9.92
C MET A 66 -3.20 -2.58 8.77
N MET A 67 -3.18 -3.86 8.42
CA MET A 67 -2.50 -4.32 7.21
C MET A 67 -3.08 -3.59 5.98
N PRO A 68 -2.23 -2.99 5.11
CA PRO A 68 -2.68 -2.24 3.94
C PRO A 68 -3.00 -3.19 2.77
N ASP A 69 -3.90 -4.15 3.00
CA ASP A 69 -4.45 -5.07 2.01
C ASP A 69 -5.91 -4.71 1.69
N GLY A 70 -6.54 -5.44 0.76
CA GLY A 70 -7.96 -5.22 0.44
C GLY A 70 -8.91 -5.60 1.58
N ASN A 71 -8.41 -6.20 2.67
CA ASN A 71 -9.21 -6.49 3.86
C ASN A 71 -9.20 -5.35 4.88
N CYS A 72 -8.47 -4.25 4.65
CA CYS A 72 -8.22 -3.22 5.66
C CYS A 72 -9.49 -2.64 6.30
N LEU A 73 -10.58 -2.46 5.53
CA LEU A 73 -11.87 -2.01 6.07
C LEU A 73 -12.43 -3.03 7.07
N PHE A 74 -12.54 -4.30 6.66
CA PHE A 74 -13.06 -5.38 7.51
C PHE A 74 -12.16 -5.66 8.71
N ARG A 75 -10.84 -5.50 8.57
CA ARG A 75 -9.89 -5.56 9.68
C ARG A 75 -10.15 -4.45 10.69
N SER A 76 -10.36 -3.22 10.21
CA SER A 76 -10.70 -2.07 11.06
C SER A 76 -12.02 -2.30 11.80
N LEU A 77 -13.06 -2.79 11.10
CA LEU A 77 -14.34 -3.12 11.72
C LEU A 77 -14.22 -4.23 12.77
N SER A 78 -13.48 -5.30 12.47
CA SER A 78 -13.21 -6.39 13.41
C SER A 78 -12.52 -5.88 14.68
N ASP A 79 -11.50 -5.03 14.54
CA ASP A 79 -10.84 -4.44 15.70
C ASP A 79 -11.77 -3.53 16.51
N GLN A 80 -12.61 -2.73 15.86
CA GLN A 80 -13.58 -1.89 16.58
C GLN A 80 -14.66 -2.71 17.31
N LEU A 81 -15.02 -3.89 16.80
CA LEU A 81 -16.01 -4.78 17.43
C LEU A 81 -15.41 -5.65 18.53
N HIS A 82 -14.16 -6.07 18.39
CA HIS A 82 -13.58 -7.16 19.18
C HIS A 82 -12.25 -6.81 19.88
N GLY A 83 -11.60 -5.71 19.51
CA GLY A 83 -10.26 -5.35 19.98
C GLY A 83 -9.20 -6.38 19.56
N ASP A 84 -9.34 -6.94 18.37
CA ASP A 84 -8.61 -8.13 17.93
C ASP A 84 -7.55 -7.85 16.85
N TYR A 85 -7.24 -6.58 16.58
CA TYR A 85 -6.31 -6.14 15.54
C TYR A 85 -6.66 -6.67 14.15
N GLY A 86 -7.95 -6.88 13.89
CA GLY A 86 -8.45 -7.31 12.60
C GLY A 86 -8.31 -8.81 12.32
N ASN A 87 -8.16 -9.64 13.35
CA ASN A 87 -8.01 -11.09 13.20
C ASN A 87 -9.29 -11.78 12.69
N SER A 88 -10.46 -11.28 13.06
CA SER A 88 -11.77 -11.85 12.69
C SER A 88 -12.38 -11.17 11.45
N HIS A 89 -11.56 -10.50 10.63
CA HIS A 89 -12.03 -9.73 9.46
C HIS A 89 -12.82 -10.57 8.45
N ALA A 90 -12.51 -11.86 8.32
CA ALA A 90 -13.22 -12.76 7.41
C ALA A 90 -14.67 -13.01 7.87
N ASP A 91 -14.88 -13.19 9.18
CA ASP A 91 -16.20 -13.38 9.77
C ASP A 91 -17.03 -12.09 9.64
N VAL A 92 -16.39 -10.94 9.88
CA VAL A 92 -17.02 -9.62 9.69
C VAL A 92 -17.40 -9.40 8.22
N ARG A 93 -16.52 -9.74 7.25
CA ARG A 93 -16.83 -9.64 5.82
C ARG A 93 -18.04 -10.50 5.47
N SER A 94 -18.08 -11.75 5.94
CA SER A 94 -19.23 -12.64 5.69
C SER A 94 -20.51 -12.03 6.25
N ALA A 95 -20.50 -11.61 7.52
CA ALA A 95 -21.68 -11.05 8.17
C ALA A 95 -22.19 -9.77 7.48
N VAL A 96 -21.28 -8.91 7.01
CA VAL A 96 -21.66 -7.70 6.26
C VAL A 96 -22.28 -8.07 4.91
N CYS A 97 -21.71 -9.02 4.17
CA CYS A 97 -22.27 -9.46 2.89
C CYS A 97 -23.63 -10.15 3.07
N ASP A 98 -23.77 -11.02 4.08
CA ASP A 98 -25.05 -11.67 4.44
C ASP A 98 -26.11 -10.60 4.74
N PHE A 99 -25.74 -9.57 5.51
CA PHE A 99 -26.66 -8.48 5.82
C PHE A 99 -27.05 -7.65 4.59
N MET A 100 -26.12 -7.37 3.68
CA MET A 100 -26.43 -6.64 2.45
C MET A 100 -27.35 -7.46 1.53
N GLU A 101 -27.09 -8.75 1.38
CA GLU A 101 -27.92 -9.68 0.60
C GLU A 101 -29.35 -9.77 1.16
N ASP A 102 -29.50 -9.86 2.48
CA ASP A 102 -30.82 -9.89 3.13
C ASP A 102 -31.58 -8.56 3.05
N ASN A 103 -30.93 -7.46 2.67
CA ASN A 103 -31.50 -6.10 2.67
C ASN A 103 -31.19 -5.34 1.37
N GLU A 104 -31.19 -6.04 0.22
CA GLU A 104 -30.81 -5.49 -1.09
C GLU A 104 -31.42 -4.12 -1.40
N GLU A 105 -32.72 -3.93 -1.15
CA GLU A 105 -33.43 -2.67 -1.44
C GLU A 105 -32.79 -1.43 -0.77
N ASP A 106 -32.17 -1.60 0.39
CA ASP A 106 -31.50 -0.53 1.13
C ASP A 106 -30.09 -0.23 0.59
N PHE A 107 -29.47 -1.20 -0.07
CA PHE A 107 -28.07 -1.14 -0.49
C PHE A 107 -27.87 -0.96 -1.99
N ALA A 108 -28.79 -1.45 -2.82
CA ALA A 108 -28.71 -1.38 -4.27
C ALA A 108 -28.54 0.06 -4.77
N ILE A 109 -29.13 1.04 -4.08
CA ILE A 109 -29.00 2.48 -4.41
C ILE A 109 -27.57 3.02 -4.37
N PHE A 110 -26.65 2.34 -3.68
CA PHE A 110 -25.24 2.73 -3.60
C PHE A 110 -24.39 2.14 -4.72
N LEU A 111 -24.92 1.15 -5.44
CA LEU A 111 -24.25 0.55 -6.58
C LEU A 111 -24.54 1.38 -7.82
N VAL A 112 -23.49 1.91 -8.44
CA VAL A 112 -23.58 2.65 -9.70
C VAL A 112 -23.40 1.63 -10.82
N PHE A 113 -24.52 1.18 -11.39
CA PHE A 113 -24.51 0.36 -12.57
C PHE A 113 -24.31 1.26 -13.79
N GLU A 114 -23.09 1.29 -14.32
CA GLU A 114 -22.81 1.95 -15.59
C GLU A 114 -23.52 1.16 -16.69
N ASP A 115 -24.78 1.48 -17.04
CA ASP A 115 -25.43 1.21 -18.33
C ASP A 115 -26.90 1.75 -18.38
N GLU A 116 -27.08 3.07 -18.24
CA GLU A 116 -28.40 3.73 -18.38
C GLU A 116 -28.87 3.97 -19.85
N ASP A 117 -28.19 3.43 -20.89
CA ASP A 117 -28.54 3.68 -22.32
C ASP A 117 -29.08 2.46 -23.09
N ASP A 118 -29.46 1.36 -22.44
CA ASP A 118 -30.19 0.26 -23.12
C ASP A 118 -31.66 0.27 -22.71
N SER A 119 -32.49 0.87 -23.58
CA SER A 119 -33.92 1.11 -23.39
C SER A 119 -34.84 -0.12 -23.50
N ASP A 120 -34.30 -1.33 -23.39
CA ASP A 120 -35.05 -2.58 -23.55
C ASP A 120 -35.23 -3.27 -22.18
N GLN A 121 -36.09 -2.67 -21.36
CA GLN A 121 -36.52 -3.19 -20.06
C GLN A 121 -37.52 -4.35 -20.24
N ASP A 122 -37.01 -5.57 -20.29
CA ASP A 122 -37.75 -6.78 -19.95
C ASP A 122 -37.00 -7.48 -18.79
N GLU A 123 -37.50 -7.25 -17.56
CA GLU A 123 -37.33 -8.05 -16.34
C GLU A 123 -36.15 -9.07 -16.28
N GLU A 124 -34.91 -8.64 -15.97
CA GLU A 124 -33.92 -9.46 -15.21
C GLU A 124 -32.66 -8.64 -14.81
N ASP A 125 -32.82 -7.59 -14.00
CA ASP A 125 -31.71 -6.78 -13.44
C ASP A 125 -30.95 -7.48 -12.29
N ALA A 126 -30.91 -8.82 -12.29
CA ALA A 126 -30.18 -9.62 -11.30
C ALA A 126 -28.66 -9.70 -11.59
N ARG A 127 -28.13 -8.90 -12.53
CA ARG A 127 -26.73 -9.01 -12.99
C ARG A 127 -25.74 -8.09 -12.27
N ASP A 128 -26.16 -7.48 -11.18
CA ASP A 128 -25.51 -6.26 -10.74
C ASP A 128 -25.33 -6.22 -9.21
N PHE A 129 -26.38 -6.53 -8.43
CA PHE A 129 -26.25 -6.66 -6.96
C PHE A 129 -25.68 -8.01 -6.52
N ASP A 130 -26.21 -9.12 -7.03
CA ASP A 130 -25.74 -10.48 -6.69
C ASP A 130 -24.26 -10.65 -7.05
N ASP A 131 -23.86 -10.22 -8.26
CA ASP A 131 -22.47 -10.23 -8.72
C ASP A 131 -21.57 -9.35 -7.83
N TYR A 132 -22.08 -8.20 -7.35
CA TYR A 132 -21.37 -7.37 -6.39
C TYR A 132 -21.14 -8.10 -5.07
N ILE A 133 -22.17 -8.74 -4.50
CA ILE A 133 -22.07 -9.49 -3.25
C ILE A 133 -21.11 -10.68 -3.40
N GLU A 134 -21.22 -11.45 -4.49
CA GLU A 134 -20.32 -12.58 -4.77
C GLU A 134 -18.85 -12.12 -4.82
N ASN A 135 -18.57 -10.99 -5.46
CA ASN A 135 -17.23 -10.43 -5.50
C ASN A 135 -16.79 -9.90 -4.13
N MET A 136 -17.65 -9.15 -3.44
CA MET A 136 -17.36 -8.56 -2.13
C MET A 136 -17.06 -9.63 -1.06
N ARG A 137 -17.61 -10.84 -1.20
CA ARG A 137 -17.28 -11.97 -0.32
C ARG A 137 -15.85 -12.48 -0.46
N ARG A 138 -15.16 -12.19 -1.56
CA ARG A 138 -13.81 -12.71 -1.84
C ARG A 138 -12.77 -12.09 -0.91
N ASP A 139 -11.84 -12.91 -0.45
CA ASP A 139 -10.72 -12.44 0.39
C ASP A 139 -9.90 -11.39 -0.37
N GLY A 140 -9.65 -10.26 0.31
CA GLY A 140 -8.91 -9.15 -0.26
C GLY A 140 -9.67 -8.30 -1.28
N GLU A 141 -10.98 -8.53 -1.51
CA GLU A 141 -11.79 -7.58 -2.28
C GLU A 141 -11.93 -6.27 -1.51
N TRP A 142 -11.74 -5.14 -2.19
CA TRP A 142 -11.67 -3.85 -1.51
C TRP A 142 -13.05 -3.44 -0.99
N GLY A 143 -13.16 -3.20 0.31
CA GLY A 143 -14.41 -2.71 0.90
C GLY A 143 -14.55 -1.21 0.70
N GLY A 144 -15.50 -0.79 -0.13
CA GLY A 144 -15.79 0.61 -0.43
C GLY A 144 -16.64 0.78 -1.68
#